data_AF-A0A944NBS4-F1
#
_entry.id   AF-A0A944NBS4-F1
#
_cell.length_a   1.000
_cell.length_b   1.000
_cell.length_c   1.000
_cell.angle_alpha   90.00
_cell.angle_beta   90.00
_cell.angle_gamma   90.00
#
_symmetry.space_group_name_H-M   'P 1'
#
loop_
_entity.id
_entity.type
_entity.pdbx_description
1 polymer ?
#
loop_
_entity_poly.entity_id
_entity_poly.type
_entity_poly.pdbx_seq_one_letter_code
_entity_poly.pdbx_strand_id
1 'polypeptide(L)'
;MGSVSAKLPARLFPVSDSMRIRVNFWKKVYTQIDSQHAFLHDSHDLSIIYQTIKLPNGRRRYVQRFVEKKKLLVRRKLNSIINKKRKRGHLNKAEQQFYQMIGKPSISTLRRMRGRVRMQRGLTNRYRKGLSESFRYIKWIKKIFHQMDLPQALAYLPHVESSFNYKAYSKVGAAGIWQFMRGTARRYKLKIDYVRDERRDPLKATRAAAKLLRDNYRIFKSWPLALTAYNFGPTSIRRAVRKVGSSDLSYIIRHYRGRRFGFASKNFYATFIAASELSEEYQRYFPKLKKAPVFQYSTLTLKRRFTTSQLSRLTGIKKSVLKEYNKVLRPTVFKQPLSLPRGFELKLPLRDKKQVVALQKRIKHFTPPAKSLVAAGVHRVRRGESLYTIARRYDTTMSRLISFNQIENPSIIHSGTLLQIPSSVASSPKVVATSQERKRNVKASLARKAPSSDSSKRVSAMLKKGGDNFFNSYQLEMKRISNNRYHVVVEVDETIGHFAEWAKVSSQQVRQLNHLGRGSTIYYGQKLIVPLSKQRLLSFNIARIEHHQMIEEDFYESYQVDGERNYLVRKGDTFEGIVEREEVPLWLLKKRWSPDKPFRLIAGNQIIIPMISSR
;
A
#
# COMPACT_ATOMS: atom_id res chain seq x y z
N MET A 1 17.18 -27.47 -24.56
CA MET A 1 17.16 -27.16 -23.11
C MET A 1 15.82 -27.58 -22.52
N GLY A 2 15.78 -28.70 -21.80
CA GLY A 2 14.54 -29.32 -21.33
C GLY A 2 13.79 -28.51 -20.26
N SER A 3 12.46 -28.54 -20.31
CA SER A 3 11.60 -27.94 -19.29
C SER A 3 11.40 -28.90 -18.12
N VAL A 4 12.36 -28.94 -17.19
CA VAL A 4 12.16 -29.58 -15.89
C VAL A 4 10.95 -28.92 -15.22
N SER A 5 9.87 -29.68 -15.04
CA SER A 5 8.65 -29.19 -14.40
C SER A 5 8.90 -29.02 -12.91
N ALA A 6 9.31 -27.81 -12.52
CA ALA A 6 9.65 -27.46 -11.15
C ALA A 6 8.39 -27.39 -10.27
N LYS A 7 7.86 -28.56 -9.89
CA LYS A 7 6.97 -28.72 -8.74
C LYS A 7 7.58 -27.95 -7.57
N LEU A 8 6.75 -27.22 -6.83
CA LEU A 8 7.17 -26.46 -5.65
C LEU A 8 8.02 -27.37 -4.73
N PRO A 9 9.31 -27.05 -4.47
CA PRO A 9 10.15 -27.89 -3.63
C PRO A 9 9.58 -27.92 -2.20
N ALA A 10 9.01 -29.06 -1.81
CA ALA A 10 8.18 -29.19 -0.60
C ALA A 10 8.91 -28.78 0.69
N ARG A 11 10.23 -29.04 0.77
CA ARG A 11 11.11 -28.60 1.87
C ARG A 11 11.14 -27.08 2.05
N LEU A 12 11.03 -26.31 0.96
CA LEU A 12 11.02 -24.84 0.99
C LEU A 12 9.61 -24.27 1.10
N PHE A 13 8.62 -24.92 0.51
CA PHE A 13 7.22 -24.49 0.51
C PHE A 13 6.30 -25.57 1.10
N PRO A 14 6.38 -25.85 2.42
CA PRO A 14 5.56 -26.87 3.05
C PRO A 14 4.07 -26.49 3.05
N VAL A 15 3.20 -27.49 2.87
CA VAL A 15 1.74 -27.32 2.82
C VAL A 15 1.07 -28.47 3.58
N SER A 16 0.89 -28.32 4.89
CA SER A 16 0.09 -29.26 5.71
C SER A 16 -1.37 -29.28 5.27
N ASP A 17 -2.13 -30.31 5.65
CA ASP A 17 -3.50 -30.55 5.13
C ASP A 17 -4.46 -29.40 5.44
N SER A 18 -4.34 -28.82 6.64
CA SER A 18 -5.08 -27.61 7.03
C SER A 18 -4.76 -26.38 6.16
N MET A 19 -3.60 -26.36 5.50
CA MET A 19 -3.22 -25.38 4.49
C MET A 19 -3.65 -25.83 3.08
N ARG A 20 -3.56 -27.13 2.75
CA ARG A 20 -4.01 -27.71 1.47
C ARG A 20 -5.49 -27.45 1.20
N ILE A 21 -6.35 -27.51 2.22
CA ILE A 21 -7.76 -27.07 2.14
C ILE A 21 -7.87 -25.61 1.66
N ARG A 22 -7.02 -24.70 2.18
CA ARG A 22 -6.99 -23.28 1.78
C ARG A 22 -6.50 -23.12 0.35
N VAL A 23 -5.41 -23.81 -0.01
CA VAL A 23 -4.86 -23.80 -1.38
C VAL A 23 -5.92 -24.24 -2.37
N ASN A 24 -6.59 -25.37 -2.12
CA ASN A 24 -7.62 -25.92 -3.00
C ASN A 24 -8.81 -24.97 -3.17
N PHE A 25 -9.26 -24.29 -2.11
CA PHE A 25 -10.26 -23.21 -2.21
C PHE A 25 -9.79 -22.08 -3.13
N TRP A 26 -8.56 -21.60 -3.00
CA TRP A 26 -8.05 -20.53 -3.87
C TRP A 26 -7.83 -21.00 -5.30
N LYS A 27 -7.45 -22.27 -5.53
CA LYS A 27 -7.47 -22.86 -6.89
C LYS A 27 -8.88 -22.75 -7.51
N LYS A 28 -9.94 -23.14 -6.77
CA LYS A 28 -11.34 -22.95 -7.23
C LYS A 28 -11.70 -21.47 -7.51
N VAL A 29 -11.24 -20.52 -6.68
CA VAL A 29 -11.48 -19.08 -6.89
C VAL A 29 -10.75 -18.53 -8.13
N TYR A 30 -9.63 -19.13 -8.53
CA TYR A 30 -8.85 -18.75 -9.71
C TYR A 30 -9.22 -19.49 -11.00
N THR A 31 -9.94 -20.63 -10.93
CA THR A 31 -10.35 -21.41 -12.11
C THR A 31 -11.87 -21.47 -12.31
N GLN A 32 -12.66 -21.78 -11.26
CA GLN A 32 -14.07 -22.16 -11.38
C GLN A 32 -15.08 -21.00 -11.28
N ILE A 33 -14.71 -19.84 -10.74
CA ILE A 33 -15.63 -18.69 -10.63
C ILE A 33 -15.04 -17.39 -11.20
N ASP A 34 -15.81 -16.79 -12.10
CA ASP A 34 -15.46 -15.57 -12.82
C ASP A 34 -15.75 -14.29 -12.00
N SER A 35 -15.48 -13.13 -12.60
CA SER A 35 -15.84 -11.83 -12.03
C SER A 35 -17.34 -11.56 -11.83
N GLN A 36 -18.27 -12.21 -12.54
CA GLN A 36 -19.71 -12.09 -12.31
C GLN A 36 -20.22 -13.00 -11.19
N HIS A 37 -19.44 -13.99 -10.75
CA HIS A 37 -19.85 -14.94 -9.72
C HIS A 37 -19.10 -14.77 -8.39
N ALA A 38 -19.61 -15.40 -7.33
CA ALA A 38 -18.98 -15.46 -6.02
C ALA A 38 -19.37 -16.73 -5.26
N PHE A 39 -18.47 -17.27 -4.46
CA PHE A 39 -18.82 -18.24 -3.42
C PHE A 39 -19.34 -17.50 -2.18
N LEU A 40 -20.42 -18.02 -1.58
CA LEU A 40 -20.61 -17.90 -0.15
C LEU A 40 -19.97 -19.11 0.53
N HIS A 41 -19.13 -18.88 1.53
CA HIS A 41 -18.30 -19.90 2.16
C HIS A 41 -18.07 -19.61 3.64
N ASP A 42 -17.55 -20.56 4.41
CA ASP A 42 -17.11 -20.30 5.78
C ASP A 42 -15.74 -19.57 5.77
N SER A 43 -15.58 -18.54 6.60
CA SER A 43 -14.33 -17.75 6.61
C SER A 43 -13.20 -18.37 7.44
N HIS A 44 -13.46 -19.45 8.16
CA HIS A 44 -12.45 -20.20 8.91
C HIS A 44 -12.10 -21.50 8.20
N ASP A 45 -13.10 -22.32 7.89
CA ASP A 45 -12.95 -23.56 7.13
C ASP A 45 -13.23 -23.31 5.63
N LEU A 46 -12.23 -23.54 4.79
CA LEU A 46 -12.32 -23.27 3.36
C LEU A 46 -12.75 -24.50 2.52
N SER A 47 -13.02 -25.64 3.15
CA SER A 47 -13.72 -26.74 2.47
C SER A 47 -15.20 -26.38 2.21
N ILE A 48 -15.83 -25.66 3.13
CA ILE A 48 -17.26 -25.38 3.14
C ILE A 48 -17.63 -24.18 2.25
N ILE A 49 -18.09 -24.48 1.03
CA ILE A 49 -18.79 -23.53 0.15
C ILE A 49 -20.30 -23.76 0.31
N TYR A 50 -21.01 -22.78 0.88
CA TYR A 50 -22.45 -22.86 1.15
C TYR A 50 -23.33 -22.73 -0.09
N GLN A 51 -22.90 -21.94 -1.08
CA GLN A 51 -23.54 -21.77 -2.40
C GLN A 51 -22.66 -20.92 -3.32
N THR A 52 -22.74 -21.14 -4.63
CA THR A 52 -22.29 -20.17 -5.65
C THR A 52 -23.43 -19.20 -5.96
N ILE A 53 -23.13 -17.91 -6.15
CA ILE A 53 -24.11 -16.89 -6.55
C ILE A 53 -23.62 -16.10 -7.77
N LYS A 54 -24.50 -15.91 -8.75
CA LYS A 54 -24.37 -14.87 -9.78
C LYS A 54 -24.64 -13.52 -9.12
N LEU A 55 -23.73 -12.56 -9.31
CA LEU A 55 -23.86 -11.20 -8.78
C LEU A 55 -24.66 -10.35 -9.78
N PRO A 56 -25.63 -9.53 -9.32
CA PRO A 56 -26.36 -8.65 -10.21
C PRO A 56 -25.47 -7.53 -10.73
N ASN A 57 -25.78 -7.05 -11.94
CA ASN A 57 -25.20 -5.83 -12.49
C ASN A 57 -25.67 -4.58 -11.72
N GLY A 58 -24.98 -3.46 -11.91
CA GLY A 58 -25.39 -2.15 -11.39
C GLY A 58 -24.59 -1.62 -10.19
N ARG A 59 -25.13 -0.59 -9.52
CA ARG A 59 -24.43 0.24 -8.53
C ARG A 59 -23.96 -0.59 -7.32
N ARG A 60 -22.72 -0.38 -6.84
CA ARG A 60 -22.08 -1.15 -5.74
C ARG A 60 -22.95 -1.35 -4.48
N ARG A 61 -23.79 -0.36 -4.11
CA ARG A 61 -24.72 -0.47 -2.97
C ARG A 61 -25.76 -1.59 -3.17
N TYR A 62 -26.28 -1.75 -4.39
CA TYR A 62 -27.26 -2.78 -4.74
C TYR A 62 -26.64 -4.19 -4.65
N VAL A 63 -25.48 -4.40 -5.27
CA VAL A 63 -24.72 -5.66 -5.17
C VAL A 63 -24.43 -6.04 -3.72
N GLN A 64 -24.10 -5.05 -2.86
CA GLN A 64 -23.89 -5.29 -1.43
C GLN A 64 -25.18 -5.70 -0.69
N ARG A 65 -26.33 -5.07 -0.98
CA ARG A 65 -27.65 -5.48 -0.43
C ARG A 65 -27.99 -6.92 -0.84
N PHE A 66 -27.82 -7.26 -2.12
CA PHE A 66 -28.06 -8.62 -2.64
C PHE A 66 -27.18 -9.67 -1.94
N VAL A 67 -25.88 -9.39 -1.77
CA VAL A 67 -24.94 -10.30 -1.11
C VAL A 67 -25.30 -10.51 0.37
N GLU A 68 -25.70 -9.47 1.12
CA GLU A 68 -26.17 -9.69 2.49
C GLU A 68 -27.53 -10.41 2.57
N LYS A 69 -28.47 -10.19 1.61
CA LYS A 69 -29.70 -11.00 1.51
C LYS A 69 -29.36 -12.48 1.30
N LYS A 70 -28.47 -12.81 0.36
CA LYS A 70 -28.02 -14.19 0.11
C LYS A 70 -27.26 -14.78 1.32
N LYS A 71 -26.44 -14.01 2.04
CA LYS A 71 -25.79 -14.46 3.30
C LYS A 71 -26.78 -14.65 4.45
N LEU A 72 -27.86 -13.86 4.51
CA LEU A 72 -28.90 -14.00 5.52
C LEU A 72 -29.67 -15.32 5.35
N LEU A 73 -29.90 -15.78 4.12
CA LEU A 73 -30.53 -17.09 3.86
C LEU A 73 -29.71 -18.24 4.45
N VAL A 74 -28.39 -18.26 4.21
CA VAL A 74 -27.47 -19.26 4.80
C VAL A 74 -27.53 -19.22 6.34
N ARG A 75 -27.53 -18.02 6.93
CA ARG A 75 -27.64 -17.83 8.39
C ARG A 75 -28.99 -18.28 8.95
N ARG A 76 -30.09 -18.09 8.22
CA ARG A 76 -31.43 -18.59 8.58
C ARG A 76 -31.47 -20.12 8.56
N LYS A 77 -30.92 -20.77 7.52
CA LYS A 77 -30.83 -22.23 7.43
C LYS A 77 -30.00 -22.84 8.57
N LEU A 78 -28.86 -22.24 8.90
CA LEU A 78 -28.05 -22.61 10.08
C LEU A 78 -28.83 -22.43 11.40
N ASN A 79 -29.56 -21.33 11.59
CA ASN A 79 -30.42 -21.12 12.77
C ASN A 79 -31.54 -22.16 12.88
N SER A 80 -32.19 -22.52 11.78
CA SER A 80 -33.27 -23.52 11.77
C SER A 80 -32.76 -24.88 12.25
N ILE A 81 -31.63 -25.34 11.69
CA ILE A 81 -30.98 -26.60 12.09
C ILE A 81 -30.56 -26.57 13.58
N ILE A 82 -30.00 -25.46 14.07
CA ILE A 82 -29.69 -25.26 15.51
C ILE A 82 -30.94 -25.41 16.37
N ASN A 83 -32.04 -24.77 16.00
CA ASN A 83 -33.28 -24.75 16.79
C ASN A 83 -33.94 -26.13 16.82
N LYS A 84 -34.04 -26.79 15.66
CA LYS A 84 -34.60 -28.13 15.51
C LYS A 84 -33.79 -29.17 16.27
N LYS A 85 -32.46 -29.23 16.06
CA LYS A 85 -31.59 -30.17 16.80
C LYS A 85 -31.56 -29.91 18.31
N ARG A 86 -31.74 -28.67 18.79
CA ARG A 86 -31.93 -28.40 20.23
C ARG A 86 -33.26 -28.96 20.77
N LYS A 87 -34.35 -28.88 19.99
CA LYS A 87 -35.68 -29.41 20.36
C LYS A 87 -35.86 -30.91 20.03
N ARG A 88 -34.79 -31.66 19.72
CA ARG A 88 -34.82 -33.04 19.16
C ARG A 88 -35.68 -33.20 17.87
N GLY A 89 -36.10 -32.10 17.23
CA GLY A 89 -37.05 -32.10 16.12
C GLY A 89 -36.45 -32.37 14.73
N HIS A 90 -37.30 -32.86 13.83
CA HIS A 90 -36.93 -33.33 12.49
C HIS A 90 -36.48 -32.22 11.53
N LEU A 91 -35.34 -32.45 10.85
CA LEU A 91 -34.87 -31.63 9.72
C LEU A 91 -35.60 -32.03 8.45
N ASN A 92 -36.04 -31.08 7.63
CA ASN A 92 -36.62 -31.40 6.31
C ASN A 92 -35.52 -31.86 5.32
N LYS A 93 -35.90 -32.46 4.19
CA LYS A 93 -34.97 -33.01 3.17
C LYS A 93 -33.86 -32.03 2.79
N ALA A 94 -34.21 -30.76 2.54
CA ALA A 94 -33.26 -29.71 2.18
C ALA A 94 -32.37 -29.24 3.35
N GLU A 95 -32.85 -29.27 4.59
CA GLU A 95 -32.05 -29.01 5.79
C GLU A 95 -31.07 -30.16 6.07
N GLN A 96 -31.53 -31.41 5.94
CA GLN A 96 -30.73 -32.62 6.14
C GLN A 96 -29.58 -32.71 5.13
N GLN A 97 -29.87 -32.52 3.83
CA GLN A 97 -28.84 -32.45 2.78
C GLN A 97 -27.80 -31.36 3.06
N PHE A 98 -28.24 -30.17 3.47
CA PHE A 98 -27.32 -29.07 3.81
C PHE A 98 -26.52 -29.37 5.09
N TYR A 99 -27.10 -30.03 6.08
CA TYR A 99 -26.43 -30.45 7.31
C TYR A 99 -25.36 -31.53 7.03
N GLN A 100 -25.65 -32.47 6.14
CA GLN A 100 -24.69 -33.45 5.62
C GLN A 100 -23.54 -32.75 4.86
N MET A 101 -23.87 -31.87 3.89
CA MET A 101 -22.90 -31.11 3.07
C MET A 101 -21.89 -30.30 3.90
N ILE A 102 -22.28 -29.82 5.09
CA ILE A 102 -21.40 -29.05 5.99
C ILE A 102 -20.73 -29.91 7.09
N GLY A 103 -20.79 -31.25 6.99
CA GLY A 103 -20.09 -32.18 7.89
C GLY A 103 -20.83 -32.55 9.18
N LYS A 104 -22.17 -32.50 9.20
CA LYS A 104 -23.04 -32.78 10.37
C LYS A 104 -22.56 -32.12 11.70
N PRO A 105 -22.12 -30.85 11.73
CA PRO A 105 -21.34 -30.31 12.84
C PRO A 105 -22.21 -29.99 14.08
N SER A 106 -21.59 -30.11 15.26
CA SER A 106 -22.25 -29.84 16.54
C SER A 106 -22.87 -28.44 16.67
N ILE A 107 -23.87 -28.29 17.55
CA ILE A 107 -24.60 -27.03 17.76
C ILE A 107 -23.67 -25.85 18.09
N SER A 108 -22.58 -26.08 18.83
CA SER A 108 -21.58 -25.03 19.12
C SER A 108 -20.82 -24.60 17.87
N THR A 109 -20.54 -25.52 16.93
CA THR A 109 -19.91 -25.22 15.64
C THR A 109 -20.90 -24.52 14.70
N LEU A 110 -22.15 -24.96 14.57
CA LEU A 110 -23.19 -24.26 13.80
C LEU A 110 -23.36 -22.79 14.26
N ARG A 111 -23.39 -22.55 15.58
CA ARG A 111 -23.45 -21.19 16.16
C ARG A 111 -22.26 -20.32 15.74
N ARG A 112 -21.04 -20.90 15.63
CA ARG A 112 -19.84 -20.21 15.12
C ARG A 112 -19.91 -19.95 13.61
N MET A 113 -20.33 -20.93 12.81
CA MET A 113 -20.46 -20.85 11.34
C MET A 113 -21.38 -19.71 10.89
N ARG A 114 -22.49 -19.49 11.60
CA ARG A 114 -23.42 -18.36 11.39
C ARG A 114 -22.73 -16.99 11.35
N GLY A 115 -21.74 -16.78 12.22
CA GLY A 115 -20.92 -15.56 12.25
C GLY A 115 -19.84 -15.51 11.16
N ARG A 116 -19.41 -16.68 10.67
CA ARG A 116 -18.31 -16.85 9.71
C ARG A 116 -18.73 -16.79 8.23
N VAL A 117 -20.03 -16.88 7.90
CA VAL A 117 -20.53 -16.81 6.51
C VAL A 117 -19.99 -15.56 5.77
N ARG A 118 -19.14 -15.80 4.78
CA ARG A 118 -18.42 -14.79 4.00
C ARG A 118 -18.72 -14.94 2.51
N MET A 119 -18.52 -13.85 1.75
CA MET A 119 -18.54 -13.85 0.29
C MET A 119 -17.11 -13.69 -0.24
N GLN A 120 -16.72 -14.52 -1.21
CA GLN A 120 -15.50 -14.39 -2.00
C GLN A 120 -15.87 -14.31 -3.48
N ARG A 121 -15.62 -13.16 -4.10
CA ARG A 121 -15.84 -12.93 -5.54
C ARG A 121 -14.84 -13.74 -6.36
N GLY A 122 -15.29 -14.29 -7.48
CA GLY A 122 -14.45 -15.06 -8.38
C GLY A 122 -13.39 -14.22 -9.07
N LEU A 123 -12.28 -14.88 -9.43
CA LEU A 123 -11.09 -14.24 -9.96
C LEU A 123 -10.64 -14.81 -11.31
N THR A 124 -11.28 -15.85 -11.88
CA THR A 124 -10.82 -16.53 -13.12
C THR A 124 -10.45 -15.56 -14.24
N ASN A 125 -11.31 -14.59 -14.57
CA ASN A 125 -11.06 -13.61 -15.64
C ASN A 125 -9.82 -12.73 -15.36
N ARG A 126 -9.61 -12.35 -14.08
CA ARG A 126 -8.45 -11.56 -13.65
C ARG A 126 -7.19 -12.41 -13.61
N TYR A 127 -7.30 -13.66 -13.16
CA TYR A 127 -6.20 -14.61 -13.09
C TYR A 127 -5.69 -14.94 -14.49
N ARG A 128 -6.57 -15.42 -15.40
CA ARG A 128 -6.25 -15.72 -16.80
C ARG A 128 -5.58 -14.53 -17.51
N LYS A 129 -6.05 -13.30 -17.28
CA LYS A 129 -5.43 -12.09 -17.84
C LYS A 129 -4.05 -11.81 -17.24
N GLY A 130 -3.90 -11.89 -15.92
CA GLY A 130 -2.61 -11.73 -15.26
C GLY A 130 -1.59 -12.82 -15.61
N LEU A 131 -2.07 -14.03 -15.90
CA LEU A 131 -1.29 -15.16 -16.38
C LEU A 131 -0.79 -14.95 -17.81
N SER A 132 -1.66 -14.52 -18.72
CA SER A 132 -1.26 -14.10 -20.08
C SER A 132 -0.17 -13.03 -20.04
N GLU A 133 -0.36 -11.95 -19.28
CA GLU A 133 0.64 -10.87 -19.13
C GLU A 133 1.89 -11.29 -18.36
N SER A 134 1.84 -12.34 -17.53
CA SER A 134 3.02 -12.81 -16.79
C SER A 134 4.14 -13.28 -17.73
N PHE A 135 3.80 -13.93 -18.86
CA PHE A 135 4.77 -14.40 -19.85
C PHE A 135 5.66 -13.28 -20.41
N ARG A 136 5.17 -12.04 -20.40
CA ARG A 136 5.93 -10.85 -20.78
C ARG A 136 7.17 -10.63 -19.90
N TYR A 137 7.16 -11.05 -18.63
CA TYR A 137 8.26 -10.82 -17.67
C TYR A 137 8.73 -12.06 -16.88
N ILE A 138 7.98 -13.16 -16.83
CA ILE A 138 8.22 -14.26 -15.88
C ILE A 138 9.62 -14.89 -16.02
N LYS A 139 10.15 -15.00 -17.25
CA LYS A 139 11.54 -15.48 -17.50
C LYS A 139 12.58 -14.54 -16.86
N TRP A 140 12.43 -13.23 -17.03
CA TRP A 140 13.29 -12.23 -16.38
C TRP A 140 13.18 -12.28 -14.85
N ILE A 141 11.95 -12.45 -14.34
CA ILE A 141 11.69 -12.47 -12.89
C ILE A 141 12.30 -13.72 -12.25
N LYS A 142 12.05 -14.92 -12.82
CA LYS A 142 12.70 -16.18 -12.40
C LYS A 142 14.23 -16.07 -12.43
N LYS A 143 14.82 -15.46 -13.48
CA LYS A 143 16.27 -15.19 -13.54
C LYS A 143 16.74 -14.25 -12.42
N ILE A 144 16.00 -13.19 -12.08
CA ILE A 144 16.37 -12.27 -10.99
C ILE A 144 16.34 -12.98 -9.62
N PHE A 145 15.36 -13.85 -9.35
CA PHE A 145 15.32 -14.63 -8.11
C PHE A 145 16.49 -15.63 -8.04
N HIS A 146 16.79 -16.34 -9.14
CA HIS A 146 17.96 -17.23 -9.20
C HIS A 146 19.30 -16.48 -9.01
N GLN A 147 19.44 -15.28 -9.59
CA GLN A 147 20.63 -14.42 -9.41
C GLN A 147 20.75 -13.77 -8.02
N MET A 148 19.90 -14.17 -7.06
CA MET A 148 19.87 -13.65 -5.70
C MET A 148 19.66 -14.77 -4.67
N ASP A 149 19.89 -16.03 -5.07
CA ASP A 149 19.80 -17.24 -4.24
C ASP A 149 18.41 -17.45 -3.61
N LEU A 150 17.38 -17.12 -4.39
CA LEU A 150 15.98 -17.18 -3.99
C LEU A 150 15.16 -18.16 -4.85
N PRO A 151 14.20 -18.89 -4.26
CA PRO A 151 13.41 -19.87 -5.02
C PRO A 151 12.61 -19.22 -6.16
N GLN A 152 12.78 -19.73 -7.38
CA GLN A 152 12.15 -19.17 -8.59
C GLN A 152 10.62 -19.10 -8.53
N ALA A 153 9.96 -19.94 -7.72
CA ALA A 153 8.51 -19.90 -7.50
C ALA A 153 8.00 -18.56 -6.95
N LEU A 154 8.84 -17.79 -6.24
CA LEU A 154 8.51 -16.43 -5.76
C LEU A 154 8.15 -15.48 -6.92
N ALA A 155 8.57 -15.80 -8.15
CA ALA A 155 8.18 -15.08 -9.37
C ALA A 155 6.67 -15.04 -9.62
N TYR A 156 5.88 -15.92 -9.02
CA TYR A 156 4.42 -15.98 -9.17
C TYR A 156 3.65 -15.14 -8.14
N LEU A 157 4.30 -14.59 -7.11
CA LEU A 157 3.64 -13.72 -6.11
C LEU A 157 2.89 -12.50 -6.71
N PRO A 158 3.32 -11.88 -7.83
CA PRO A 158 2.56 -10.82 -8.48
C PRO A 158 1.19 -11.23 -9.04
N HIS A 159 0.85 -12.53 -9.10
CA HIS A 159 -0.53 -12.98 -9.35
C HIS A 159 -1.48 -12.58 -8.21
N VAL A 160 -1.02 -12.75 -6.96
CA VAL A 160 -1.76 -12.49 -5.73
C VAL A 160 -1.93 -10.98 -5.53
N GLU A 161 -0.82 -10.23 -5.63
CA GLU A 161 -0.80 -8.79 -5.35
C GLU A 161 -1.60 -7.96 -6.35
N SER A 162 -1.17 -7.93 -7.62
CA SER A 162 -1.82 -7.10 -8.65
C SER A 162 -2.42 -7.88 -9.82
N SER A 163 -2.13 -9.18 -9.92
CA SER A 163 -2.35 -10.01 -11.10
C SER A 163 -1.55 -9.49 -12.31
N PHE A 164 -0.24 -9.31 -12.10
CA PHE A 164 0.74 -8.78 -13.08
C PHE A 164 0.41 -7.41 -13.72
N ASN A 165 -0.57 -6.69 -13.18
CA ASN A 165 -0.94 -5.36 -13.64
C ASN A 165 0.10 -4.31 -13.18
N TYR A 166 0.97 -3.91 -14.10
CA TYR A 166 2.00 -2.88 -13.89
C TYR A 166 1.43 -1.44 -13.76
N LYS A 167 0.16 -1.22 -14.13
CA LYS A 167 -0.57 0.04 -13.92
C LYS A 167 -1.34 0.07 -12.60
N ALA A 168 -1.32 -1.01 -11.82
CA ALA A 168 -2.11 -1.12 -10.60
C ALA A 168 -1.68 -0.07 -9.56
N TYR A 169 -2.68 0.66 -9.04
CA TYR A 169 -2.56 1.46 -7.82
C TYR A 169 -3.66 1.04 -6.85
N SER A 170 -3.31 0.84 -5.58
CA SER A 170 -4.30 0.58 -4.52
C SER A 170 -4.85 1.88 -3.95
N LYS A 171 -5.98 1.78 -3.25
CA LYS A 171 -6.64 2.92 -2.57
C LYS A 171 -5.83 3.50 -1.39
N VAL A 172 -4.76 2.82 -0.99
CA VAL A 172 -3.82 3.25 0.06
C VAL A 172 -2.44 3.60 -0.50
N GLY A 173 -2.29 3.69 -1.83
CA GLY A 173 -1.08 4.19 -2.49
C GLY A 173 -0.03 3.13 -2.84
N ALA A 174 -0.33 1.85 -2.69
CA ALA A 174 0.51 0.75 -3.19
C ALA A 174 0.54 0.76 -4.74
N ALA A 175 1.64 0.38 -5.38
CA ALA A 175 1.77 0.46 -6.84
C ALA A 175 2.53 -0.70 -7.52
N GLY A 176 2.21 -0.92 -8.81
CA GLY A 176 2.92 -1.85 -9.69
C GLY A 176 2.57 -3.33 -9.50
N ILE A 177 3.34 -4.23 -10.12
CA ILE A 177 3.05 -5.67 -10.07
C ILE A 177 3.24 -6.25 -8.65
N TRP A 178 4.16 -5.66 -7.88
CA TRP A 178 4.54 -6.05 -6.52
C TRP A 178 3.79 -5.29 -5.41
N GLN A 179 2.85 -4.39 -5.77
CA GLN A 179 2.07 -3.54 -4.85
C GLN A 179 2.90 -2.85 -3.76
N PHE A 180 4.02 -2.24 -4.14
CA PHE A 180 4.88 -1.54 -3.18
C PHE A 180 4.24 -0.27 -2.62
N MET A 181 4.21 -0.14 -1.29
CA MET A 181 3.96 1.13 -0.59
C MET A 181 5.13 2.11 -0.81
N ARG A 182 4.88 3.43 -0.73
CA ARG A 182 5.89 4.45 -1.09
C ARG A 182 7.11 4.44 -0.16
N GLY A 183 6.91 4.25 1.15
CA GLY A 183 7.99 4.12 2.14
C GLY A 183 8.85 2.88 1.89
N THR A 184 8.23 1.70 1.82
CA THR A 184 8.91 0.42 1.54
C THR A 184 9.70 0.46 0.24
N ALA A 185 9.15 1.08 -0.82
CA ALA A 185 9.86 1.25 -2.08
C ALA A 185 11.13 2.11 -1.95
N ARG A 186 11.07 3.22 -1.17
CA ARG A 186 12.23 4.06 -0.85
C ARG A 186 13.27 3.29 -0.02
N ARG A 187 12.84 2.48 0.98
CA ARG A 187 13.73 1.59 1.76
C ARG A 187 14.52 0.66 0.84
N TYR A 188 13.86 0.08 -0.17
CA TYR A 188 14.51 -0.70 -1.24
C TYR A 188 15.06 0.12 -2.42
N LYS A 189 15.39 1.39 -2.15
CA LYS A 189 16.05 2.40 -3.01
C LYS A 189 15.41 2.58 -4.42
N LEU A 190 14.10 2.30 -4.58
CA LEU A 190 13.32 2.60 -5.80
C LEU A 190 12.97 4.11 -5.88
N LYS A 191 13.19 4.73 -7.03
CA LYS A 191 13.04 6.18 -7.21
C LYS A 191 11.61 6.56 -7.60
N ILE A 192 10.99 7.49 -6.83
CA ILE A 192 9.58 7.88 -6.94
C ILE A 192 9.44 9.41 -6.87
N ASP A 193 9.47 10.03 -8.04
CA ASP A 193 9.45 11.49 -8.25
C ASP A 193 8.28 11.88 -9.19
N TYR A 194 8.29 13.10 -9.75
CA TYR A 194 7.23 13.62 -10.63
C TYR A 194 7.31 13.10 -12.08
N VAL A 195 8.45 12.54 -12.53
CA VAL A 195 8.60 11.98 -13.88
C VAL A 195 8.57 10.44 -13.89
N ARG A 196 9.01 9.78 -12.82
CA ARG A 196 9.02 8.30 -12.68
C ARG A 196 8.41 7.78 -11.38
N ASP A 197 7.93 6.55 -11.45
CA ASP A 197 7.55 5.73 -10.30
C ASP A 197 8.11 4.32 -10.51
N GLU A 198 9.32 4.04 -10.02
CA GLU A 198 10.04 2.78 -10.34
C GLU A 198 9.36 1.52 -9.79
N ARG A 199 8.36 1.65 -8.92
CA ARG A 199 7.43 0.56 -8.55
C ARG A 199 6.66 0.00 -9.75
N ARG A 200 6.45 0.83 -10.78
CA ARG A 200 5.78 0.47 -12.05
C ARG A 200 6.74 -0.14 -13.08
N ASP A 201 8.04 -0.20 -12.81
CA ASP A 201 8.98 -0.97 -13.62
C ASP A 201 8.97 -2.44 -13.16
N PRO A 202 8.55 -3.41 -13.99
CA PRO A 202 8.47 -4.81 -13.57
C PRO A 202 9.82 -5.38 -13.09
N LEU A 203 10.95 -4.92 -13.64
CA LEU A 203 12.26 -5.50 -13.36
C LEU A 203 12.94 -4.82 -12.16
N LYS A 204 12.90 -3.48 -12.06
CA LYS A 204 13.42 -2.80 -10.87
C LYS A 204 12.61 -3.15 -9.62
N ALA A 205 11.28 -3.16 -9.72
CA ALA A 205 10.43 -3.58 -8.61
C ALA A 205 10.64 -5.06 -8.25
N THR A 206 10.99 -5.94 -9.20
CA THR A 206 11.37 -7.33 -8.87
C THR A 206 12.66 -7.39 -8.06
N ARG A 207 13.72 -6.64 -8.42
CA ARG A 207 14.95 -6.60 -7.61
C ARG A 207 14.69 -6.08 -6.19
N ALA A 208 13.79 -5.10 -6.02
CA ALA A 208 13.35 -4.63 -4.70
C ALA A 208 12.53 -5.70 -3.94
N ALA A 209 11.62 -6.40 -4.60
CA ALA A 209 10.82 -7.46 -3.99
C ALA A 209 11.66 -8.68 -3.58
N ALA A 210 12.66 -9.04 -4.39
CA ALA A 210 13.63 -10.08 -4.07
C ALA A 210 14.42 -9.73 -2.80
N LYS A 211 14.91 -8.48 -2.66
CA LYS A 211 15.53 -8.01 -1.41
C LYS A 211 14.57 -8.14 -0.21
N LEU A 212 13.36 -7.58 -0.29
CA LEU A 212 12.36 -7.68 0.80
C LEU A 212 11.99 -9.13 1.17
N LEU A 213 11.82 -10.02 0.19
CA LEU A 213 11.52 -11.43 0.44
C LEU A 213 12.71 -12.17 1.09
N ARG A 214 13.94 -11.87 0.67
CA ARG A 214 15.17 -12.38 1.30
C ARG A 214 15.31 -11.88 2.73
N ASP A 215 15.06 -10.60 2.98
CA ASP A 215 15.22 -10.01 4.31
C ASP A 215 14.12 -10.55 5.27
N ASN A 216 12.87 -10.69 4.81
CA ASN A 216 11.84 -11.42 5.54
C ASN A 216 12.25 -12.89 5.81
N TYR A 217 12.87 -13.57 4.84
CA TYR A 217 13.34 -14.95 5.03
C TYR A 217 14.52 -15.03 6.01
N ARG A 218 15.41 -14.03 6.07
CA ARG A 218 16.46 -13.92 7.10
C ARG A 218 15.85 -13.84 8.50
N ILE A 219 14.79 -13.06 8.68
CA ILE A 219 14.08 -12.89 9.97
C ILE A 219 13.37 -14.18 10.41
N PHE A 220 12.66 -14.86 9.51
CA PHE A 220 11.77 -15.99 9.90
C PHE A 220 12.30 -17.39 9.58
N LYS A 221 13.36 -17.52 8.77
CA LYS A 221 13.92 -18.77 8.21
C LYS A 221 12.90 -19.70 7.55
N SER A 222 11.71 -19.17 7.22
CA SER A 222 10.50 -19.92 6.83
C SER A 222 9.74 -19.15 5.75
N TRP A 223 9.58 -19.74 4.57
CA TRP A 223 8.82 -19.11 3.47
C TRP A 223 7.34 -18.86 3.78
N PRO A 224 6.60 -19.76 4.46
CA PRO A 224 5.25 -19.46 4.94
C PRO A 224 5.17 -18.15 5.74
N LEU A 225 6.08 -17.94 6.69
CA LEU A 225 6.12 -16.71 7.49
C LEU A 225 6.61 -15.52 6.67
N ALA A 226 7.69 -15.65 5.90
CA ALA A 226 8.29 -14.58 5.11
C ALA A 226 7.36 -14.02 4.03
N LEU A 227 6.57 -14.89 3.38
CA LEU A 227 5.51 -14.49 2.45
C LEU A 227 4.36 -13.81 3.18
N THR A 228 3.90 -14.34 4.32
CA THR A 228 2.81 -13.72 5.08
C THR A 228 3.24 -12.34 5.64
N ALA A 229 4.51 -12.18 6.00
CA ALA A 229 5.13 -10.92 6.40
C ALA A 229 5.22 -9.89 5.26
N TYR A 230 5.36 -10.32 4.01
CA TYR A 230 5.29 -9.41 2.84
C TYR A 230 3.94 -8.68 2.80
N ASN A 231 2.85 -9.38 3.13
CA ASN A 231 1.50 -8.80 3.14
C ASN A 231 1.13 -8.09 4.45
N PHE A 232 1.58 -8.62 5.60
CA PHE A 232 1.11 -8.20 6.93
C PHE A 232 2.11 -7.32 7.70
N GLY A 233 3.35 -7.20 7.22
CA GLY A 233 4.48 -6.60 7.92
C GLY A 233 5.25 -7.64 8.76
N PRO A 234 6.60 -7.60 8.80
CA PRO A 234 7.40 -8.54 9.57
C PRO A 234 7.12 -8.42 11.08
N THR A 235 7.13 -7.21 11.63
CA THR A 235 6.78 -6.88 13.03
C THR A 235 5.43 -7.47 13.44
N SER A 236 4.42 -7.38 12.57
CA SER A 236 3.08 -7.96 12.81
C SER A 236 3.08 -9.49 12.87
N ILE A 237 3.96 -10.16 12.12
CA ILE A 237 4.16 -11.62 12.15
C ILE A 237 5.05 -12.02 13.34
N ARG A 238 6.12 -11.29 13.64
CA ARG A 238 6.97 -11.48 14.83
C ARG A 238 6.14 -11.39 16.11
N ARG A 239 5.24 -10.41 16.20
CA ARG A 239 4.24 -10.25 17.27
C ARG A 239 3.21 -11.39 17.31
N ALA A 240 2.88 -12.00 16.16
CA ALA A 240 1.99 -13.16 16.08
C ALA A 240 2.68 -14.45 16.56
N VAL A 241 3.90 -14.73 16.10
CA VAL A 241 4.77 -15.83 16.54
C VAL A 241 4.97 -15.77 18.06
N ARG A 242 5.46 -14.62 18.56
CA ARG A 242 5.72 -14.39 20.00
C ARG A 242 4.47 -14.59 20.87
N LYS A 243 3.29 -14.14 20.41
CA LYS A 243 2.03 -14.29 21.16
C LYS A 243 1.39 -15.69 21.06
N VAL A 244 1.85 -16.54 20.14
CA VAL A 244 1.31 -17.89 19.93
C VAL A 244 2.28 -18.99 20.41
N GLY A 245 3.56 -18.69 20.59
CA GLY A 245 4.57 -19.67 20.98
C GLY A 245 4.92 -20.67 19.86
N SER A 246 4.70 -20.31 18.59
CA SER A 246 4.90 -21.21 17.46
C SER A 246 5.25 -20.47 16.18
N SER A 247 6.10 -21.08 15.36
CA SER A 247 6.47 -20.67 14.00
C SER A 247 5.62 -21.31 12.90
N ASP A 248 4.77 -22.30 13.20
CA ASP A 248 3.85 -22.87 12.20
C ASP A 248 2.77 -21.85 11.82
N LEU A 249 2.76 -21.46 10.55
CA LEU A 249 1.74 -20.57 9.99
C LEU A 249 0.32 -21.14 10.14
N SER A 250 0.11 -22.46 10.02
CA SER A 250 -1.21 -23.08 10.19
C SER A 250 -1.70 -22.96 11.64
N TYR A 251 -0.83 -23.15 12.63
CA TYR A 251 -1.10 -22.91 14.04
C TYR A 251 -1.33 -21.42 14.33
N ILE A 252 -0.50 -20.51 13.81
CA ILE A 252 -0.71 -19.05 13.93
C ILE A 252 -2.07 -18.62 13.32
N ILE A 253 -2.46 -19.15 12.16
CA ILE A 253 -3.77 -18.90 11.55
C ILE A 253 -4.91 -19.40 12.45
N ARG A 254 -4.76 -20.60 13.04
CA ARG A 254 -5.75 -21.19 13.96
C ARG A 254 -5.85 -20.43 15.28
N HIS A 255 -4.74 -20.04 15.90
CA HIS A 255 -4.70 -19.54 17.29
C HIS A 255 -4.59 -18.01 17.40
N TYR A 256 -3.87 -17.29 16.53
CA TYR A 256 -3.73 -15.82 16.65
C TYR A 256 -5.06 -15.06 16.40
N ARG A 257 -5.27 -13.99 17.18
CA ARG A 257 -6.50 -13.16 17.21
C ARG A 257 -6.26 -11.66 17.03
N GLY A 258 -5.13 -11.24 16.46
CA GLY A 258 -4.85 -9.82 16.21
C GLY A 258 -5.88 -9.18 15.26
N ARG A 259 -6.44 -8.00 15.64
CA ARG A 259 -7.49 -7.26 14.89
C ARG A 259 -7.20 -7.10 13.40
N ARG A 260 -5.94 -6.83 13.04
CA ARG A 260 -5.50 -6.60 11.66
C ARG A 260 -5.18 -7.90 10.90
N PHE A 261 -4.99 -9.04 11.57
CA PHE A 261 -4.69 -10.34 10.93
C PHE A 261 -5.96 -11.01 10.38
N GLY A 262 -6.59 -10.33 9.42
CA GLY A 262 -7.86 -10.69 8.81
C GLY A 262 -7.75 -11.77 7.74
N PHE A 263 -8.89 -12.04 7.08
CA PHE A 263 -9.04 -13.11 6.09
C PHE A 263 -8.03 -13.07 4.93
N ALA A 264 -7.58 -11.88 4.50
CA ALA A 264 -6.59 -11.77 3.43
C ALA A 264 -5.23 -12.33 3.89
N SER A 265 -4.64 -11.74 4.92
CA SER A 265 -3.34 -12.14 5.46
C SER A 265 -3.35 -13.60 5.97
N LYS A 266 -4.44 -14.05 6.61
CA LYS A 266 -4.63 -15.46 7.01
C LYS A 266 -4.69 -16.48 5.87
N ASN A 267 -4.74 -16.04 4.62
CA ASN A 267 -4.72 -16.92 3.45
C ASN A 267 -3.64 -16.53 2.42
N PHE A 268 -2.76 -15.57 2.72
CA PHE A 268 -1.84 -15.01 1.74
C PHE A 268 -0.86 -16.06 1.18
N TYR A 269 -0.30 -16.88 2.06
CA TYR A 269 0.51 -18.04 1.66
C TYR A 269 -0.28 -19.04 0.81
N ALA A 270 -1.52 -19.36 1.18
CA ALA A 270 -2.38 -20.26 0.42
C ALA A 270 -2.73 -19.71 -0.99
N THR A 271 -2.93 -18.40 -1.13
CA THR A 271 -3.10 -17.76 -2.45
C THR A 271 -1.82 -17.80 -3.29
N PHE A 272 -0.63 -17.67 -2.66
CA PHE A 272 0.65 -17.79 -3.36
C PHE A 272 0.87 -19.21 -3.88
N ILE A 273 0.69 -20.24 -3.04
CA ILE A 273 0.85 -21.64 -3.44
C ILE A 273 -0.16 -21.99 -4.54
N ALA A 274 -1.44 -21.61 -4.38
CA ALA A 274 -2.47 -21.83 -5.40
C ALA A 274 -2.10 -21.17 -6.74
N ALA A 275 -1.57 -19.95 -6.72
CA ALA A 275 -1.13 -19.26 -7.94
C ALA A 275 0.13 -19.92 -8.55
N SER A 276 1.10 -20.33 -7.74
CA SER A 276 2.31 -20.99 -8.26
C SER A 276 1.98 -22.34 -8.90
N GLU A 277 1.16 -23.19 -8.27
CA GLU A 277 0.71 -24.46 -8.84
C GLU A 277 -0.06 -24.25 -10.15
N LEU A 278 -1.02 -23.31 -10.19
CA LEU A 278 -1.82 -23.02 -11.39
C LEU A 278 -1.02 -22.36 -12.53
N SER A 279 0.13 -21.74 -12.24
CA SER A 279 0.98 -21.08 -13.26
C SER A 279 2.08 -21.97 -13.81
N GLU A 280 2.55 -22.99 -13.08
CA GLU A 280 3.43 -24.03 -13.66
C GLU A 280 2.60 -25.05 -14.46
N GLU A 281 1.47 -25.55 -13.93
CA GLU A 281 0.53 -26.46 -14.64
C GLU A 281 -0.45 -25.72 -15.58
N TYR A 282 -0.09 -24.54 -16.11
CA TYR A 282 -1.08 -23.64 -16.70
C TYR A 282 -1.83 -24.21 -17.92
N GLN A 283 -1.21 -25.10 -18.70
CA GLN A 283 -1.85 -25.77 -19.85
C GLN A 283 -3.07 -26.59 -19.41
N ARG A 284 -2.97 -27.27 -18.26
CA ARG A 284 -4.02 -28.12 -17.69
C ARG A 284 -5.25 -27.31 -17.27
N TYR A 285 -5.03 -26.13 -16.70
CA TYR A 285 -6.09 -25.29 -16.14
C TYR A 285 -6.60 -24.20 -17.11
N PHE A 286 -5.80 -23.84 -18.11
CA PHE A 286 -6.10 -22.78 -19.08
C PHE A 286 -5.57 -23.13 -20.49
N PRO A 287 -6.01 -24.24 -21.13
CA PRO A 287 -5.43 -24.70 -22.40
C PRO A 287 -5.51 -23.66 -23.52
N LYS A 288 -6.65 -22.94 -23.63
CA LYS A 288 -6.87 -21.87 -24.62
C LYS A 288 -6.25 -20.51 -24.18
N LEU A 289 -5.09 -20.50 -23.53
CA LEU A 289 -4.40 -19.28 -23.06
C LEU A 289 -3.36 -18.77 -24.09
N LYS A 290 -3.67 -17.65 -24.75
CA LYS A 290 -2.68 -16.88 -25.52
C LYS A 290 -1.67 -16.22 -24.54
N LYS A 291 -0.39 -16.50 -24.71
CA LYS A 291 0.73 -15.89 -23.95
C LYS A 291 0.99 -14.47 -24.45
N ALA A 292 1.32 -13.53 -23.55
CA ALA A 292 1.91 -12.26 -23.99
C ALA A 292 3.35 -12.50 -24.48
N PRO A 293 3.83 -11.77 -25.53
CA PRO A 293 5.20 -11.89 -26.00
C PRO A 293 6.20 -11.46 -24.92
N VAL A 294 7.36 -12.12 -24.89
CA VAL A 294 8.43 -11.82 -23.92
C VAL A 294 8.94 -10.40 -24.13
N PHE A 295 9.14 -9.65 -23.05
CA PHE A 295 9.69 -8.29 -23.12
C PHE A 295 11.19 -8.32 -23.46
N GLN A 296 11.49 -8.27 -24.75
CA GLN A 296 12.81 -7.97 -25.30
C GLN A 296 12.96 -6.44 -25.39
N TYR A 297 14.12 -5.91 -24.98
CA TYR A 297 14.38 -4.47 -24.99
C TYR A 297 15.88 -4.21 -25.02
N SER A 298 16.27 -3.09 -25.65
CA SER A 298 17.61 -2.53 -25.53
C SER A 298 17.59 -1.36 -24.54
N THR A 299 18.72 -1.06 -23.88
CA THR A 299 18.82 0.01 -22.87
C THR A 299 19.82 1.07 -23.31
N LEU A 300 19.46 2.34 -23.15
CA LEU A 300 20.30 3.50 -23.46
C LEU A 300 20.34 4.46 -22.26
N THR A 301 21.52 4.95 -21.88
CA THR A 301 21.69 5.77 -20.68
C THR A 301 21.72 7.26 -21.03
N LEU A 302 20.81 8.04 -20.46
CA LEU A 302 20.76 9.48 -20.69
C LEU A 302 21.89 10.20 -19.94
N LYS A 303 22.92 10.65 -20.67
CA LYS A 303 24.06 11.40 -20.11
C LYS A 303 23.72 12.88 -19.81
N ARG A 304 22.70 13.45 -20.47
CA ARG A 304 22.11 14.79 -20.23
C ARG A 304 20.61 14.66 -19.93
N ARG A 305 19.89 15.77 -19.72
CA ARG A 305 18.43 15.79 -19.54
C ARG A 305 17.72 15.84 -20.91
N PHE A 306 16.61 15.10 -21.07
CA PHE A 306 15.85 15.07 -22.33
C PHE A 306 14.34 14.95 -22.11
N THR A 307 13.55 15.69 -22.90
CA THR A 307 12.08 15.51 -22.97
C THR A 307 11.71 14.28 -23.80
N THR A 308 10.49 13.76 -23.63
CA THR A 308 9.98 12.67 -24.49
C THR A 308 9.85 13.08 -25.97
N SER A 309 9.67 14.38 -26.26
CA SER A 309 9.70 14.92 -27.63
C SER A 309 11.09 14.80 -28.25
N GLN A 310 12.14 15.26 -27.56
CA GLN A 310 13.53 15.17 -28.03
C GLN A 310 13.96 13.71 -28.22
N LEU A 311 13.64 12.83 -27.27
CA LEU A 311 13.97 11.40 -27.38
C LEU A 311 13.24 10.72 -28.54
N SER A 312 11.99 11.10 -28.81
CA SER A 312 11.23 10.57 -29.95
C SER A 312 11.87 10.96 -31.28
N ARG A 313 12.27 12.23 -31.45
CA ARG A 313 13.02 12.72 -32.61
C ARG A 313 14.40 12.06 -32.75
N LEU A 314 15.16 11.95 -31.66
CA LEU A 314 16.53 11.41 -31.66
C LEU A 314 16.62 9.90 -31.92
N THR A 315 15.57 9.14 -31.60
CA THR A 315 15.54 7.68 -31.75
C THR A 315 14.67 7.19 -32.91
N GLY A 316 13.86 8.07 -33.51
CA GLY A 316 12.80 7.71 -34.47
C GLY A 316 11.61 6.97 -33.85
N ILE A 317 11.58 6.77 -32.52
CA ILE A 317 10.57 5.94 -31.85
C ILE A 317 9.40 6.82 -31.38
N LYS A 318 8.19 6.53 -31.89
CA LYS A 318 6.95 7.24 -31.53
C LYS A 318 6.74 7.28 -29.99
N LYS A 319 6.29 8.42 -29.46
CA LYS A 319 6.03 8.63 -28.00
C LYS A 319 5.17 7.51 -27.37
N SER A 320 4.23 6.93 -28.11
CA SER A 320 3.41 5.80 -27.69
C SER A 320 4.23 4.54 -27.36
N VAL A 321 5.21 4.21 -28.19
CA VAL A 321 6.13 3.08 -27.99
C VAL A 321 7.09 3.37 -26.82
N LEU A 322 7.64 4.58 -26.73
CA LEU A 322 8.44 4.99 -25.56
C LEU A 322 7.65 4.85 -24.26
N LYS A 323 6.35 5.19 -24.26
CA LYS A 323 5.41 5.03 -23.14
C LYS A 323 5.06 3.56 -22.85
N GLU A 324 5.05 2.68 -23.85
CA GLU A 324 4.88 1.25 -23.61
C GLU A 324 6.14 0.63 -22.98
N TYR A 325 7.34 0.95 -23.48
CA TYR A 325 8.58 0.35 -22.97
C TYR A 325 9.00 0.92 -21.61
N ASN A 326 8.79 2.21 -21.39
CA ASN A 326 9.14 2.90 -20.15
C ASN A 326 7.93 3.06 -19.23
N LYS A 327 7.33 1.91 -18.86
CA LYS A 327 6.13 1.81 -17.98
C LYS A 327 6.33 2.47 -16.60
N VAL A 328 7.58 2.72 -16.22
CA VAL A 328 8.05 3.53 -15.09
C VAL A 328 7.61 5.00 -15.16
N LEU A 329 7.50 5.59 -16.35
CA LEU A 329 7.25 7.02 -16.52
C LEU A 329 5.79 7.39 -16.18
N ARG A 330 5.60 8.60 -15.62
CA ARG A 330 4.26 9.16 -15.37
C ARG A 330 3.62 9.65 -16.68
N PRO A 331 2.28 9.64 -16.81
CA PRO A 331 1.60 10.10 -18.02
C PRO A 331 1.91 11.57 -18.39
N THR A 332 2.15 12.41 -17.38
CA THR A 332 2.53 13.83 -17.50
C THR A 332 3.71 14.06 -18.44
N VAL A 333 4.76 13.23 -18.36
CA VAL A 333 6.00 13.36 -19.17
C VAL A 333 5.76 13.16 -20.68
N PHE A 334 4.59 12.65 -21.08
CA PHE A 334 4.20 12.53 -22.49
C PHE A 334 3.25 13.65 -22.96
N LYS A 335 2.51 14.28 -22.03
CA LYS A 335 1.67 15.46 -22.26
C LYS A 335 2.49 16.77 -22.27
N GLN A 336 3.44 16.90 -21.33
CA GLN A 336 4.16 18.13 -21.00
C GLN A 336 5.66 18.03 -21.36
N PRO A 337 6.39 19.15 -21.53
CA PRO A 337 7.83 19.18 -21.86
C PRO A 337 8.75 18.83 -20.67
N LEU A 338 8.33 17.91 -19.80
CA LEU A 338 9.12 17.49 -18.62
C LEU A 338 10.36 16.70 -19.06
N SER A 339 11.55 17.15 -18.67
CA SER A 339 12.80 16.46 -19.00
C SER A 339 13.09 15.32 -18.01
N LEU A 340 13.35 14.12 -18.55
CA LEU A 340 13.96 13.01 -17.84
C LEU A 340 15.36 13.39 -17.33
N PRO A 341 15.80 12.87 -16.17
CA PRO A 341 17.07 13.22 -15.56
C PRO A 341 18.27 12.53 -16.22
N ARG A 342 19.47 13.10 -16.01
CA ARG A 342 20.76 12.40 -16.22
C ARG A 342 20.77 11.10 -15.42
N GLY A 343 21.35 10.05 -15.99
CA GLY A 343 21.38 8.70 -15.40
C GLY A 343 20.05 7.94 -15.48
N PHE A 344 19.08 8.38 -16.29
CA PHE A 344 17.89 7.59 -16.59
C PHE A 344 18.20 6.53 -17.65
N GLU A 345 17.81 5.29 -17.37
CA GLU A 345 17.90 4.14 -18.29
C GLU A 345 16.65 4.11 -19.17
N LEU A 346 16.78 4.56 -20.42
CA LEU A 346 15.72 4.53 -21.40
C LEU A 346 15.65 3.14 -22.06
N LYS A 347 14.52 2.45 -21.86
CA LYS A 347 14.23 1.17 -22.51
C LYS A 347 13.62 1.43 -23.90
N LEU A 348 14.18 0.78 -24.91
CA LEU A 348 13.75 0.85 -26.31
C LEU A 348 13.29 -0.55 -26.77
N PRO A 349 12.53 -0.67 -27.88
CA PRO A 349 12.42 -1.92 -28.62
C PRO A 349 13.79 -2.55 -28.86
N LEU A 350 13.83 -3.88 -29.00
CA LEU A 350 15.08 -4.59 -29.27
C LEU A 350 15.75 -4.02 -30.53
N ARG A 351 17.00 -3.63 -30.39
CA ARG A 351 17.90 -3.14 -31.43
C ARG A 351 19.28 -3.77 -31.20
N ASP A 352 20.02 -4.02 -32.29
CA ASP A 352 21.37 -4.57 -32.21
C ASP A 352 22.34 -3.62 -31.47
N LYS A 353 23.51 -4.15 -31.10
CA LYS A 353 24.54 -3.41 -30.36
C LYS A 353 25.06 -2.19 -31.12
N LYS A 354 25.24 -2.27 -32.45
CA LYS A 354 25.76 -1.18 -33.29
C LYS A 354 24.77 0.00 -33.29
N GLN A 355 23.48 -0.26 -33.49
CA GLN A 355 22.42 0.75 -33.39
C GLN A 355 22.35 1.43 -32.01
N VAL A 356 22.47 0.67 -30.92
CA VAL A 356 22.43 1.22 -29.56
C VAL A 356 23.65 2.13 -29.31
N VAL A 357 24.85 1.72 -29.75
CA VAL A 357 26.06 2.54 -29.68
C VAL A 357 25.94 3.81 -30.53
N ALA A 358 25.42 3.71 -31.77
CA ALA A 358 25.20 4.86 -32.63
C ALA A 358 24.20 5.87 -32.03
N LEU A 359 23.08 5.39 -31.46
CA LEU A 359 22.14 6.23 -30.71
C LEU A 359 22.79 6.85 -29.47
N GLN A 360 23.62 6.10 -28.74
CA GLN A 360 24.33 6.60 -27.56
C GLN A 360 25.36 7.69 -27.92
N LYS A 361 26.05 7.58 -29.08
CA LYS A 361 26.89 8.64 -29.66
C LYS A 361 26.05 9.86 -30.07
N ARG A 362 24.97 9.70 -30.85
CA ARG A 362 24.07 10.81 -31.26
C ARG A 362 23.48 11.57 -30.06
N ILE A 363 23.12 10.85 -29.00
CA ILE A 363 22.55 11.43 -27.76
C ILE A 363 23.63 12.07 -26.86
N LYS A 364 24.92 11.72 -27.01
CA LYS A 364 26.02 12.45 -26.34
C LYS A 364 26.19 13.86 -26.94
N HIS A 365 26.17 13.97 -28.26
CA HIS A 365 26.49 15.20 -29.00
C HIS A 365 25.26 16.06 -29.34
N PHE A 366 24.04 15.68 -28.92
CA PHE A 366 22.86 16.52 -29.15
C PHE A 366 22.89 17.79 -28.29
N THR A 367 23.11 18.92 -28.96
CA THR A 367 22.86 20.26 -28.42
C THR A 367 21.38 20.60 -28.58
N PRO A 368 20.64 20.92 -27.50
CA PRO A 368 19.28 21.42 -27.61
C PRO A 368 19.27 22.79 -28.31
N PRO A 369 18.32 23.10 -29.21
CA PRO A 369 18.18 24.44 -29.77
C PRO A 369 17.91 25.45 -28.63
N ALA A 370 18.43 26.68 -28.73
CA ALA A 370 18.46 27.64 -27.62
C ALA A 370 17.09 27.88 -26.94
N LYS A 371 16.00 27.96 -27.74
CA LYS A 371 14.60 28.08 -27.26
C LYS A 371 14.10 26.86 -26.45
N SER A 372 14.92 25.83 -26.24
CA SER A 372 14.65 24.68 -25.34
C SER A 372 14.92 24.97 -23.85
N LEU A 373 15.48 26.13 -23.50
CA LEU A 373 15.88 26.47 -22.11
C LEU A 373 14.71 26.96 -21.21
N VAL A 374 13.55 26.30 -21.28
CA VAL A 374 12.46 26.48 -20.30
C VAL A 374 12.80 25.74 -18.99
N ALA A 375 13.87 26.21 -18.35
CA ALA A 375 14.27 25.85 -16.99
C ALA A 375 13.89 26.96 -15.99
N ALA A 376 13.82 28.21 -16.44
CA ALA A 376 13.10 29.27 -15.74
C ALA A 376 11.59 28.98 -15.72
N GLY A 377 10.87 29.48 -14.72
CA GLY A 377 9.42 29.30 -14.60
C GLY A 377 8.99 27.89 -14.17
N VAL A 378 9.76 27.18 -13.32
CA VAL A 378 9.33 25.92 -12.69
C VAL A 378 9.38 26.01 -11.16
N HIS A 379 8.21 26.11 -10.55
CA HIS A 379 8.05 26.17 -9.10
C HIS A 379 7.90 24.76 -8.48
N ARG A 380 8.73 24.42 -7.49
CA ARG A 380 8.60 23.21 -6.67
C ARG A 380 7.70 23.47 -5.47
N VAL A 381 6.48 22.94 -5.52
CA VAL A 381 5.46 22.99 -4.46
C VAL A 381 6.08 22.55 -3.13
N ARG A 382 6.12 23.45 -2.14
CA ARG A 382 6.60 23.15 -0.79
C ARG A 382 5.46 22.58 0.07
N ARG A 383 5.79 22.02 1.23
CA ARG A 383 4.78 21.48 2.17
C ARG A 383 3.93 22.63 2.72
N GLY A 384 2.61 22.55 2.55
CA GLY A 384 1.65 23.59 2.96
C GLY A 384 1.22 24.54 1.83
N GLU A 385 1.88 24.51 0.66
CA GLU A 385 1.51 25.37 -0.47
C GLU A 385 0.35 24.78 -1.28
N SER A 386 -0.60 25.64 -1.65
CA SER A 386 -1.74 25.36 -2.53
C SER A 386 -1.59 26.08 -3.87
N LEU A 387 -2.38 25.70 -4.88
CA LEU A 387 -2.42 26.44 -6.15
C LEU A 387 -2.78 27.92 -5.96
N TYR A 388 -3.58 28.26 -4.93
CA TYR A 388 -3.89 29.64 -4.56
C TYR A 388 -2.64 30.40 -4.10
N THR A 389 -1.92 29.87 -3.10
CA THR A 389 -0.72 30.53 -2.56
C THR A 389 0.42 30.60 -3.57
N ILE A 390 0.48 29.68 -4.52
CA ILE A 390 1.49 29.67 -5.59
C ILE A 390 1.10 30.65 -6.70
N ALA A 391 -0.17 30.70 -7.09
CA ALA A 391 -0.65 31.67 -8.07
C ALA A 391 -0.45 33.12 -7.56
N ARG A 392 -0.85 33.41 -6.31
CA ARG A 392 -0.56 34.69 -5.62
C ARG A 392 0.93 35.00 -5.48
N ARG A 393 1.81 33.98 -5.39
CA ARG A 393 3.26 34.18 -5.28
C ARG A 393 3.90 34.67 -6.58
N TYR A 394 3.39 34.24 -7.73
CA TYR A 394 3.90 34.60 -9.05
C TYR A 394 2.86 35.43 -9.83
N ASP A 395 2.18 36.33 -9.11
CA ASP A 395 1.17 37.29 -9.56
C ASP A 395 0.28 36.82 -10.73
N THR A 396 -0.25 35.61 -10.58
CA THR A 396 -1.06 34.94 -11.61
C THR A 396 -2.32 34.35 -10.99
N THR A 397 -3.31 33.97 -11.81
CA THR A 397 -4.58 33.42 -11.30
C THR A 397 -4.50 31.91 -11.12
N MET A 398 -5.26 31.36 -10.17
CA MET A 398 -5.41 29.90 -10.05
C MET A 398 -5.86 29.28 -11.37
N SER A 399 -6.82 29.91 -12.08
CA SER A 399 -7.32 29.42 -13.36
C SER A 399 -6.20 29.30 -14.40
N ARG A 400 -5.37 30.35 -14.55
CA ARG A 400 -4.21 30.36 -15.45
C ARG A 400 -3.16 29.34 -15.04
N LEU A 401 -2.91 29.15 -13.74
CA LEU A 401 -2.00 28.12 -13.24
C LEU A 401 -2.53 26.69 -13.48
N ILE A 402 -3.85 26.48 -13.34
CA ILE A 402 -4.55 25.20 -13.57
C ILE A 402 -4.57 24.83 -15.05
N SER A 403 -4.91 25.77 -15.94
CA SER A 403 -4.98 25.52 -17.38
C SER A 403 -3.59 25.30 -17.99
N PHE A 404 -2.62 26.15 -17.66
CA PHE A 404 -1.23 26.05 -18.14
C PHE A 404 -0.55 24.74 -17.69
N ASN A 405 -0.87 24.24 -16.49
CA ASN A 405 -0.38 22.95 -16.00
C ASN A 405 -1.33 21.77 -16.29
N GLN A 406 -2.47 22.00 -16.96
CA GLN A 406 -3.50 21.00 -17.27
C GLN A 406 -3.92 20.14 -16.06
N ILE A 407 -4.21 20.80 -14.93
CA ILE A 407 -4.40 20.13 -13.62
C ILE A 407 -5.82 19.54 -13.52
N GLU A 408 -5.94 18.24 -13.84
CA GLU A 408 -7.18 17.44 -13.77
C GLU A 408 -7.88 17.44 -12.38
N ASN A 409 -7.19 17.83 -11.30
CA ASN A 409 -7.82 18.12 -10.00
C ASN A 409 -7.05 19.20 -9.21
N PRO A 410 -7.54 20.46 -9.18
CA PRO A 410 -6.87 21.57 -8.49
C PRO A 410 -6.64 21.38 -6.98
N SER A 411 -7.41 20.51 -6.32
CA SER A 411 -7.26 20.24 -4.88
C SER A 411 -6.15 19.23 -4.54
N ILE A 412 -5.39 18.74 -5.52
CA ILE A 412 -4.42 17.63 -5.35
C ILE A 412 -3.06 17.97 -5.99
N ILE A 413 -2.42 19.04 -5.50
CA ILE A 413 -0.95 19.18 -5.61
C ILE A 413 -0.27 18.57 -4.39
N HIS A 414 0.95 18.07 -4.57
CA HIS A 414 1.74 17.41 -3.53
C HIS A 414 3.03 18.19 -3.29
N SER A 415 3.60 18.12 -2.08
CA SER A 415 4.97 18.62 -1.86
C SER A 415 5.95 17.88 -2.77
N GLY A 416 6.81 18.63 -3.46
CA GLY A 416 7.68 18.12 -4.52
C GLY A 416 7.04 17.99 -5.90
N THR A 417 5.75 18.33 -6.09
CA THR A 417 5.22 18.59 -7.44
C THR A 417 5.97 19.76 -8.06
N LEU A 418 6.30 19.65 -9.35
CA LEU A 418 6.82 20.74 -10.15
C LEU A 418 5.67 21.33 -10.97
N LEU A 419 5.39 22.62 -10.80
CA LEU A 419 4.42 23.39 -11.58
C LEU A 419 5.17 24.35 -12.48
N GLN A 420 4.78 24.46 -13.74
CA GLN A 420 5.24 25.55 -14.59
C GLN A 420 4.48 26.83 -14.24
N ILE A 421 5.22 27.93 -14.11
CA ILE A 421 4.68 29.27 -13.92
C ILE A 421 4.55 29.90 -15.33
N PRO A 422 3.38 30.46 -15.72
CA PRO A 422 3.21 31.12 -17.00
C PRO A 422 4.22 32.26 -17.19
N SER A 423 4.94 32.24 -18.31
CA SER A 423 6.16 33.04 -18.50
C SER A 423 5.97 34.57 -18.50
N SER A 424 4.73 35.08 -18.58
CA SER A 424 4.46 36.52 -18.53
C SER A 424 4.54 37.13 -17.13
N VAL A 425 4.86 36.33 -16.09
CA VAL A 425 4.87 36.79 -14.68
C VAL A 425 6.03 36.17 -13.87
N ALA A 426 7.21 36.04 -14.49
CA ALA A 426 8.39 35.42 -13.88
C ALA A 426 9.18 36.35 -12.91
N SER A 427 8.53 37.32 -12.29
CA SER A 427 9.13 38.28 -11.36
C SER A 427 9.14 37.79 -9.90
N SER A 428 9.83 38.54 -9.02
CA SER A 428 10.11 38.15 -7.63
C SER A 428 8.86 38.10 -6.74
N PRO A 429 8.78 37.15 -5.78
CA PRO A 429 7.56 36.90 -5.01
C PRO A 429 7.31 37.93 -3.90
N LYS A 430 6.16 38.62 -3.93
CA LYS A 430 5.67 39.49 -2.85
C LYS A 430 5.12 38.69 -1.65
N VAL A 431 5.13 39.28 -0.45
CA VAL A 431 4.72 38.67 0.83
C VAL A 431 3.53 39.44 1.42
N VAL A 432 2.42 38.77 1.76
CA VAL A 432 1.23 39.35 2.41
C VAL A 432 0.59 38.33 3.37
N ALA A 433 -0.04 38.81 4.46
CA ALA A 433 -0.54 38.04 5.60
C ALA A 433 -2.00 37.49 5.45
N THR A 434 -2.69 37.20 6.57
CA THR A 434 -3.77 36.18 6.68
C THR A 434 -5.12 36.70 7.19
N SER A 435 -6.22 36.23 6.58
CA SER A 435 -7.64 36.29 7.03
C SER A 435 -8.48 35.28 6.20
N GLN A 436 -9.71 34.84 6.53
CA GLN A 436 -10.47 34.73 7.79
C GLN A 436 -11.48 33.54 7.68
N GLU A 437 -12.51 33.45 8.54
CA GLU A 437 -13.58 32.42 8.45
C GLU A 437 -14.89 32.92 7.81
N ARG A 438 -15.73 32.00 7.29
CA ARG A 438 -17.20 32.00 7.54
C ARG A 438 -17.80 30.59 7.43
N LYS A 439 -18.92 30.35 8.13
CA LYS A 439 -19.50 29.02 8.46
C LYS A 439 -20.88 28.81 7.83
N ARG A 440 -21.33 27.55 7.62
CA ARG A 440 -22.76 27.14 7.66
C ARG A 440 -22.92 25.61 7.88
N ASN A 441 -24.10 25.18 8.36
CA ASN A 441 -24.39 23.85 8.96
C ASN A 441 -25.35 22.99 8.11
N VAL A 442 -25.37 21.66 8.32
CA VAL A 442 -26.57 20.77 8.24
C VAL A 442 -26.42 19.53 9.17
N LYS A 443 -27.53 19.05 9.75
CA LYS A 443 -27.69 17.83 10.62
C LYS A 443 -28.11 16.60 9.78
N ALA A 444 -27.87 15.31 10.09
CA ALA A 444 -26.95 14.61 11.02
C ALA A 444 -26.42 13.28 10.36
N SER A 445 -26.62 12.00 10.74
CA SER A 445 -27.22 11.25 11.88
C SER A 445 -26.67 9.78 11.94
N LEU A 446 -27.31 8.88 12.70
CA LEU A 446 -27.11 7.40 12.85
C LEU A 446 -25.81 6.85 13.49
N ALA A 447 -25.99 6.02 14.53
CA ALA A 447 -24.94 5.43 15.37
C ALA A 447 -25.21 3.95 15.74
N ARG A 448 -24.20 3.20 16.23
CA ARG A 448 -24.42 2.01 17.09
C ARG A 448 -23.19 1.51 17.89
N LYS A 449 -23.33 1.55 19.23
CA LYS A 449 -22.68 0.75 20.31
C LYS A 449 -21.13 0.74 20.46
N ALA A 450 -20.68 0.07 21.53
CA ALA A 450 -19.48 0.36 22.32
C ALA A 450 -18.38 -0.75 22.29
N PRO A 451 -17.18 -0.53 22.88
CA PRO A 451 -16.06 -1.49 22.87
C PRO A 451 -16.24 -2.72 23.80
N SER A 452 -15.34 -3.70 23.69
CA SER A 452 -15.34 -4.97 24.45
C SER A 452 -14.23 -5.07 25.50
N SER A 453 -14.41 -5.99 26.46
CA SER A 453 -13.66 -6.13 27.73
C SER A 453 -12.15 -6.40 27.63
N ASP A 454 -11.64 -6.97 26.52
CA ASP A 454 -10.19 -7.14 26.28
C ASP A 454 -9.42 -5.80 26.26
N SER A 455 -10.14 -4.69 26.02
CA SER A 455 -9.58 -3.34 26.12
C SER A 455 -9.24 -2.97 27.58
N SER A 456 -10.14 -3.28 28.52
CA SER A 456 -10.10 -2.80 29.90
C SER A 456 -8.96 -3.42 30.73
N LYS A 457 -8.67 -4.71 30.52
CA LYS A 457 -7.56 -5.38 31.21
C LYS A 457 -6.19 -4.84 30.78
N ARG A 458 -6.01 -4.46 29.50
CA ARG A 458 -4.75 -3.84 29.03
C ARG A 458 -4.62 -2.37 29.45
N VAL A 459 -5.74 -1.64 29.47
CA VAL A 459 -5.82 -0.31 30.08
C VAL A 459 -5.30 -0.34 31.53
N SER A 460 -5.77 -1.29 32.33
CA SER A 460 -5.35 -1.42 33.74
C SER A 460 -3.85 -1.71 33.87
N ALA A 461 -3.30 -2.57 33.01
CA ALA A 461 -1.88 -2.92 33.00
C ALA A 461 -0.96 -1.77 32.52
N MET A 462 -1.44 -0.90 31.62
CA MET A 462 -0.69 0.27 31.15
C MET A 462 -0.74 1.43 32.16
N LEU A 463 -1.90 1.73 32.73
CA LEU A 463 -2.03 2.79 33.75
C LEU A 463 -1.20 2.48 35.00
N LYS A 464 -1.16 1.22 35.45
CA LYS A 464 -0.28 0.74 36.54
C LYS A 464 1.23 0.89 36.27
N LYS A 465 1.66 1.27 35.05
CA LYS A 465 3.08 1.45 34.68
C LYS A 465 3.49 2.90 34.40
N GLY A 466 2.62 3.90 34.64
CA GLY A 466 3.03 5.31 34.49
C GLY A 466 1.94 6.38 34.52
N GLY A 467 0.71 6.06 34.92
CA GLY A 467 -0.37 7.06 35.05
C GLY A 467 -0.63 7.85 33.76
N ASP A 468 -0.98 9.14 33.89
CA ASP A 468 -1.13 10.05 32.75
C ASP A 468 0.22 10.44 32.11
N ASN A 469 1.33 10.37 32.86
CA ASN A 469 2.68 10.68 32.35
C ASN A 469 3.11 9.75 31.20
N PHE A 470 2.59 8.52 31.14
CA PHE A 470 2.80 7.60 30.01
C PHE A 470 2.25 8.10 28.67
N PHE A 471 1.24 8.99 28.67
CA PHE A 471 0.76 9.61 27.44
C PHE A 471 1.58 10.85 27.06
N ASN A 472 2.09 11.57 28.07
CA ASN A 472 2.94 12.74 27.89
C ASN A 472 4.33 12.38 27.33
N SER A 473 4.89 11.21 27.69
CA SER A 473 6.21 10.74 27.21
C SER A 473 6.31 10.53 25.70
N TYR A 474 5.18 10.51 24.98
CA TYR A 474 5.13 10.44 23.51
C TYR A 474 4.81 11.80 22.85
N GLN A 475 4.72 12.90 23.62
CA GLN A 475 4.43 14.27 23.14
C GLN A 475 3.17 14.38 22.25
N LEU A 476 2.17 13.52 22.48
CA LEU A 476 1.00 13.37 21.61
C LEU A 476 -0.09 14.43 21.86
N GLU A 477 0.20 15.69 21.54
CA GLU A 477 -0.69 16.85 21.72
C GLU A 477 -2.15 16.57 21.32
N MET A 478 -3.04 16.63 22.31
CA MET A 478 -4.49 16.51 22.13
C MET A 478 -5.26 17.45 23.06
N LYS A 479 -6.13 18.31 22.50
CA LYS A 479 -7.01 19.22 23.26
C LYS A 479 -8.47 18.86 23.02
N ARG A 480 -9.25 18.66 24.08
CA ARG A 480 -10.70 18.41 23.99
C ARG A 480 -11.40 19.67 23.44
N ILE A 481 -12.30 19.48 22.48
CA ILE A 481 -13.13 20.55 21.91
C ILE A 481 -14.56 20.45 22.45
N SER A 482 -15.08 19.22 22.56
CA SER A 482 -16.40 18.94 23.12
C SER A 482 -16.50 17.48 23.59
N ASN A 483 -17.67 17.06 24.07
CA ASN A 483 -17.89 15.69 24.59
C ASN A 483 -17.56 14.56 23.59
N ASN A 484 -17.56 14.86 22.29
CA ASN A 484 -17.32 13.90 21.20
C ASN A 484 -16.29 14.39 20.15
N ARG A 485 -15.47 15.41 20.45
CA ARG A 485 -14.44 15.93 19.52
C ARG A 485 -13.18 16.37 20.25
N TYR A 486 -12.02 16.02 19.68
CA TYR A 486 -10.69 16.43 20.13
C TYR A 486 -9.91 17.02 18.95
N HIS A 487 -9.16 18.09 19.18
CA HIS A 487 -8.02 18.43 18.33
C HIS A 487 -6.92 17.42 18.63
N VAL A 488 -6.30 16.91 17.58
CA VAL A 488 -5.16 15.99 17.63
C VAL A 488 -4.11 16.54 16.69
N VAL A 489 -2.93 16.87 17.20
CA VAL A 489 -1.80 17.28 16.36
C VAL A 489 -1.27 16.06 15.63
N VAL A 490 -1.14 16.14 14.31
CA VAL A 490 -0.66 15.05 13.45
C VAL A 490 0.84 14.84 13.62
N GLU A 491 1.25 13.60 13.89
CA GLU A 491 2.65 13.19 13.99
C GLU A 491 3.21 12.66 12.66
N VAL A 492 4.51 12.31 12.68
CA VAL A 492 5.22 11.71 11.55
C VAL A 492 4.55 10.40 11.11
N ASP A 493 4.47 10.18 9.79
CA ASP A 493 3.85 9.01 9.13
C ASP A 493 2.38 8.68 9.48
N GLU A 494 1.69 9.53 10.24
CA GLU A 494 0.25 9.38 10.50
C GLU A 494 -0.62 9.71 9.29
N THR A 495 -1.79 9.06 9.21
CA THR A 495 -2.75 9.24 8.10
C THR A 495 -4.18 9.35 8.61
N ILE A 496 -5.06 9.97 7.81
CA ILE A 496 -6.53 9.96 8.06
C ILE A 496 -7.09 8.51 8.10
N GLY A 497 -6.37 7.55 7.52
CA GLY A 497 -6.66 6.12 7.70
C GLY A 497 -6.49 5.68 9.15
N HIS A 498 -5.36 6.05 9.76
CA HIS A 498 -5.02 5.71 11.15
C HIS A 498 -5.99 6.37 12.13
N PHE A 499 -6.18 7.70 12.06
CA PHE A 499 -7.13 8.44 12.90
C PHE A 499 -8.54 7.86 12.89
N ALA A 500 -9.03 7.46 11.71
CA ALA A 500 -10.33 6.82 11.58
C ALA A 500 -10.38 5.40 12.17
N GLU A 501 -9.34 4.59 11.95
CA GLU A 501 -9.24 3.22 12.49
C GLU A 501 -9.14 3.19 14.03
N TRP A 502 -8.47 4.20 14.61
CA TRP A 502 -8.33 4.42 16.04
C TRP A 502 -9.65 4.87 16.67
N ALA A 503 -10.25 5.96 16.17
CA ALA A 503 -11.51 6.53 16.69
C ALA A 503 -12.76 5.66 16.38
N LYS A 504 -12.59 4.61 15.57
CA LYS A 504 -13.64 3.69 15.09
C LYS A 504 -14.71 4.40 14.26
N VAL A 505 -14.28 5.30 13.36
CA VAL A 505 -15.12 6.03 12.40
C VAL A 505 -14.66 5.77 10.96
N SER A 506 -15.33 6.35 9.97
CA SER A 506 -14.82 6.36 8.60
C SER A 506 -13.83 7.50 8.36
N SER A 507 -12.83 7.28 7.50
CA SER A 507 -11.94 8.35 7.02
C SER A 507 -12.67 9.46 6.27
N GLN A 508 -13.92 9.24 5.85
CA GLN A 508 -14.77 10.29 5.28
C GLN A 508 -15.31 11.24 6.35
N GLN A 509 -15.68 10.74 7.54
CA GLN A 509 -16.13 11.57 8.66
C GLN A 509 -14.98 12.44 9.21
N VAL A 510 -13.78 11.86 9.38
CA VAL A 510 -12.59 12.65 9.77
C VAL A 510 -12.26 13.69 8.69
N ARG A 511 -12.40 13.36 7.41
CA ARG A 511 -12.24 14.33 6.31
C ARG A 511 -13.25 15.48 6.40
N GLN A 512 -14.54 15.17 6.52
CA GLN A 512 -15.63 16.16 6.58
C GLN A 512 -15.48 17.10 7.78
N LEU A 513 -15.11 16.57 8.96
CA LEU A 513 -14.88 17.37 10.17
C LEU A 513 -13.65 18.31 10.12
N ASN A 514 -12.82 18.19 9.09
CA ASN A 514 -11.63 19.03 8.86
C ASN A 514 -11.69 19.76 7.52
N HIS A 515 -12.87 19.78 6.86
CA HIS A 515 -13.07 20.35 5.53
C HIS A 515 -12.13 19.76 4.44
N LEU A 516 -11.59 18.56 4.67
CA LEU A 516 -10.63 17.92 3.78
C LEU A 516 -11.36 17.17 2.66
N GLY A 517 -11.03 17.51 1.42
CA GLY A 517 -11.53 16.85 0.22
C GLY A 517 -11.20 15.36 0.14
N ARG A 518 -11.81 14.66 -0.83
CA ARG A 518 -11.64 13.21 -1.03
C ARG A 518 -10.33 12.88 -1.77
N GLY A 519 -9.20 13.13 -1.11
CA GLY A 519 -7.87 12.91 -1.65
C GLY A 519 -6.78 13.64 -0.88
N SER A 520 -7.14 14.74 -0.18
CA SER A 520 -6.24 15.55 0.62
C SER A 520 -5.36 14.71 1.56
N THR A 521 -4.07 15.02 1.57
CA THR A 521 -3.12 14.54 2.56
C THR A 521 -3.29 15.31 3.87
N ILE A 522 -2.53 14.90 4.89
CA ILE A 522 -2.34 15.63 6.14
C ILE A 522 -0.84 15.78 6.39
N TYR A 523 -0.45 16.74 7.23
CA TYR A 523 0.95 17.06 7.49
C TYR A 523 1.26 17.10 8.99
N TYR A 524 2.54 16.85 9.33
CA TYR A 524 3.05 16.97 10.69
C TYR A 524 2.73 18.35 11.29
N GLY A 525 2.28 18.41 12.53
CA GLY A 525 1.86 19.66 13.19
C GLY A 525 0.44 20.12 12.85
N GLN A 526 -0.23 19.51 11.86
CA GLN A 526 -1.62 19.86 11.53
C GLN A 526 -2.56 19.47 12.67
N LYS A 527 -3.33 20.42 13.19
CA LYS A 527 -4.37 20.16 14.20
C LYS A 527 -5.62 19.59 13.51
N LEU A 528 -5.93 18.31 13.72
CA LEU A 528 -7.12 17.65 13.19
C LEU A 528 -8.22 17.49 14.25
N ILE A 529 -9.45 17.86 13.90
CA ILE A 529 -10.67 17.54 14.64
C ILE A 529 -10.99 16.05 14.43
N VAL A 530 -10.76 15.23 15.45
CA VAL A 530 -11.11 13.80 15.45
C VAL A 530 -12.40 13.57 16.25
N PRO A 531 -13.42 12.90 15.67
CA PRO A 531 -14.65 12.55 16.40
C PRO A 531 -14.38 11.38 17.36
N LEU A 532 -14.30 11.69 18.65
CA LEU A 532 -13.80 10.80 19.70
C LEU A 532 -14.52 11.12 21.01
N SER A 533 -15.16 10.13 21.63
CA SER A 533 -15.87 10.28 22.91
C SER A 533 -14.96 10.04 24.11
N LYS A 534 -15.31 10.55 25.30
CA LYS A 534 -14.53 10.33 26.55
C LYS A 534 -14.25 8.83 26.80
N GLN A 535 -15.22 7.95 26.57
CA GLN A 535 -15.09 6.49 26.74
C GLN A 535 -14.21 5.80 25.67
N ARG A 536 -13.85 6.50 24.59
CA ARG A 536 -12.99 5.98 23.52
C ARG A 536 -11.59 6.60 23.52
N LEU A 537 -11.39 7.77 24.13
CA LEU A 537 -10.13 8.51 24.19
C LEU A 537 -8.94 7.61 24.51
N LEU A 538 -9.00 6.88 25.63
CA LEU A 538 -7.94 5.99 26.08
C LEU A 538 -7.62 4.88 25.07
N SER A 539 -8.64 4.28 24.45
CA SER A 539 -8.48 3.25 23.40
C SER A 539 -7.98 3.79 22.06
N PHE A 540 -8.07 5.10 21.85
CA PHE A 540 -7.49 5.81 20.70
C PHE A 540 -6.01 6.12 20.98
N ASN A 541 -5.68 6.67 22.16
CA ASN A 541 -4.31 6.99 22.56
C ASN A 541 -3.43 5.74 22.58
N ILE A 542 -3.89 4.63 23.16
CA ILE A 542 -3.16 3.35 23.15
C ILE A 542 -2.89 2.87 21.71
N ALA A 543 -3.90 2.90 20.83
CA ALA A 543 -3.73 2.43 19.45
C ALA A 543 -2.86 3.37 18.59
N ARG A 544 -2.68 4.63 19.02
CA ARG A 544 -1.78 5.64 18.46
C ARG A 544 -0.34 5.43 18.94
N ILE A 545 -0.15 5.20 20.24
CA ILE A 545 1.15 4.83 20.83
C ILE A 545 1.67 3.50 20.24
N GLU A 546 0.82 2.47 20.15
CA GLU A 546 1.15 1.17 19.51
C GLU A 546 1.64 1.31 18.05
N HIS A 547 1.30 2.41 17.35
CA HIS A 547 1.71 2.67 15.98
C HIS A 547 3.11 3.30 15.91
N HIS A 548 3.39 4.27 16.78
CA HIS A 548 4.71 4.92 16.86
C HIS A 548 5.74 3.98 17.48
N GLN A 549 5.39 3.27 18.56
CA GLN A 549 6.22 2.19 19.13
C GLN A 549 6.63 1.16 18.07
N MET A 550 5.73 0.77 17.16
CA MET A 550 6.06 -0.16 16.08
C MET A 550 7.03 0.44 15.05
N ILE A 551 7.03 1.77 14.84
CA ILE A 551 7.99 2.46 13.96
C ILE A 551 9.37 2.55 14.62
N GLU A 552 9.42 2.73 15.95
CA GLU A 552 10.66 2.67 16.74
C GLU A 552 11.21 1.24 16.82
N GLU A 553 10.37 0.23 17.09
CA GLU A 553 10.71 -1.21 17.05
C GLU A 553 11.31 -1.58 15.68
N ASP A 554 10.64 -1.23 14.58
CA ASP A 554 11.12 -1.47 13.19
C ASP A 554 12.50 -0.86 12.89
N PHE A 555 12.86 0.23 13.59
CA PHE A 555 14.14 0.91 13.41
C PHE A 555 15.24 0.27 14.26
N TYR A 556 15.01 0.11 15.57
CA TYR A 556 16.02 -0.47 16.48
C TYR A 556 16.26 -1.97 16.27
N GLU A 557 15.41 -2.66 15.49
CA GLU A 557 15.65 -4.00 14.95
C GLU A 557 16.70 -4.04 13.82
N SER A 558 17.05 -2.91 13.19
CA SER A 558 17.97 -2.84 12.02
C SER A 558 19.08 -1.78 12.15
N TYR A 559 18.96 -0.86 13.12
CA TYR A 559 19.88 0.25 13.35
C TYR A 559 20.10 0.44 14.85
N GLN A 560 21.19 1.10 15.21
CA GLN A 560 21.41 1.64 16.54
C GLN A 560 21.73 3.13 16.48
N VAL A 561 21.86 3.76 17.64
CA VAL A 561 22.25 5.17 17.79
C VAL A 561 23.57 5.18 18.53
N ASP A 562 24.66 5.42 17.81
CA ASP A 562 26.03 5.29 18.30
C ASP A 562 26.55 6.57 18.98
N GLY A 563 25.81 7.68 18.83
CA GLY A 563 26.13 8.96 19.44
C GLY A 563 25.22 10.07 18.93
N GLU A 564 25.60 11.31 19.22
CA GLU A 564 24.89 12.52 18.80
C GLU A 564 25.89 13.58 18.33
N ARG A 565 25.49 14.43 17.37
CA ARG A 565 26.31 15.54 16.87
C ARG A 565 25.51 16.82 16.70
N ASN A 566 26.14 17.95 17.01
CA ASN A 566 25.56 19.27 16.78
C ASN A 566 25.59 19.62 15.28
N TYR A 567 24.45 20.05 14.74
CA TYR A 567 24.28 20.50 13.36
C TYR A 567 23.86 21.97 13.36
N LEU A 568 24.70 22.84 12.79
CA LEU A 568 24.38 24.24 12.58
C LEU A 568 23.40 24.40 11.42
N VAL A 569 22.18 24.83 11.74
CA VAL A 569 21.08 25.00 10.76
C VAL A 569 21.41 26.14 9.79
N ARG A 570 21.50 25.81 8.50
CA ARG A 570 21.88 26.78 7.46
C ARG A 570 20.65 27.50 6.90
N LYS A 571 20.85 28.69 6.32
CA LYS A 571 19.79 29.48 5.67
C LYS A 571 19.18 28.68 4.50
N GLY A 572 17.98 28.14 4.70
CA GLY A 572 17.27 27.32 3.71
C GLY A 572 17.27 25.81 3.99
N ASP A 573 17.91 25.34 5.07
CA ASP A 573 17.75 23.95 5.51
C ASP A 573 16.29 23.63 5.88
N THR A 574 15.92 22.37 5.70
CA THR A 574 14.60 21.85 6.02
C THR A 574 14.74 20.48 6.68
N PHE A 575 13.83 20.11 7.58
CA PHE A 575 13.88 18.78 8.21
C PHE A 575 13.93 17.64 7.18
N GLU A 576 13.27 17.75 6.02
CA GLU A 576 13.36 16.75 4.94
C GLU A 576 14.77 16.69 4.31
N GLY A 577 15.44 17.84 4.13
CA GLY A 577 16.81 17.93 3.59
C GLY A 577 17.94 17.71 4.61
N ILE A 578 17.62 17.59 5.90
CA ILE A 578 18.51 17.08 6.95
C ILE A 578 18.32 15.55 7.02
N VAL A 579 17.09 15.06 7.17
CA VAL A 579 16.73 13.61 7.12
C VAL A 579 17.29 12.89 5.88
N GLU A 580 17.25 13.51 4.70
CA GLU A 580 17.76 12.90 3.45
C GLU A 580 19.30 12.96 3.34
N ARG A 581 19.99 13.79 4.14
CA ARG A 581 21.45 13.97 4.13
C ARG A 581 22.15 13.17 5.22
N GLU A 582 21.56 13.14 6.40
CA GLU A 582 22.05 12.46 7.60
C GLU A 582 21.51 11.00 7.69
N GLU A 583 20.72 10.55 6.70
CA GLU A 583 19.92 9.30 6.62
C GLU A 583 19.00 8.96 7.84
N VAL A 584 18.98 9.76 8.91
CA VAL A 584 18.13 9.55 10.11
C VAL A 584 16.63 9.76 9.87
N PRO A 585 15.73 8.98 10.52
CA PRO A 585 14.29 9.18 10.40
C PRO A 585 13.80 10.40 11.20
N LEU A 586 12.81 11.12 10.66
CA LEU A 586 12.30 12.38 11.23
C LEU A 586 11.75 12.25 12.67
N TRP A 587 11.16 11.11 13.02
CA TRP A 587 10.66 10.89 14.39
C TRP A 587 11.81 10.82 15.41
N LEU A 588 12.99 10.34 15.01
CA LEU A 588 14.16 10.22 15.88
C LEU A 588 14.79 11.61 16.10
N LEU A 589 14.83 12.46 15.07
CA LEU A 589 15.16 13.89 15.23
C LEU A 589 14.19 14.61 16.16
N LYS A 590 12.88 14.33 16.08
CA LYS A 590 11.91 14.87 17.06
C LYS A 590 12.19 14.36 18.48
N LYS A 591 12.55 13.08 18.63
CA LYS A 591 12.87 12.48 19.94
C LYS A 591 14.13 13.07 20.59
N ARG A 592 15.03 13.72 19.82
CA ARG A 592 16.20 14.46 20.31
C ARG A 592 16.01 15.99 20.33
N TRP A 593 14.78 16.47 20.16
CA TRP A 593 14.46 17.90 20.20
C TRP A 593 14.00 18.32 21.60
N SER A 594 14.47 19.48 22.09
CA SER A 594 14.04 20.01 23.40
C SER A 594 12.52 20.20 23.43
N PRO A 595 11.78 19.62 24.40
CA PRO A 595 10.31 19.63 24.38
C PRO A 595 9.72 21.05 24.42
N ASP A 596 10.43 21.99 25.05
CA ASP A 596 10.03 23.37 25.29
C ASP A 596 10.27 24.28 24.08
N LYS A 597 10.98 23.79 23.05
CA LYS A 597 11.30 24.54 21.83
C LYS A 597 10.40 24.07 20.68
N PRO A 598 9.74 24.97 19.93
CA PRO A 598 8.90 24.57 18.80
C PRO A 598 9.71 23.77 17.78
N PHE A 599 9.17 22.66 17.27
CA PHE A 599 9.84 21.78 16.30
C PHE A 599 9.94 22.46 14.91
N ARG A 600 10.88 23.40 14.80
CA ARG A 600 11.10 24.30 13.67
C ARG A 600 12.59 24.62 13.57
N LEU A 601 13.12 24.51 12.35
CA LEU A 601 14.46 25.00 12.04
C LEU A 601 14.52 26.53 12.01
N ILE A 602 15.53 27.08 12.68
CA ILE A 602 15.90 28.51 12.70
C ILE A 602 17.36 28.58 12.25
N ALA A 603 17.66 29.37 11.22
CA ALA A 603 19.02 29.46 10.70
C ALA A 603 19.95 30.16 11.69
N GLY A 604 21.15 29.62 11.90
CA GLY A 604 22.08 30.04 12.96
C GLY A 604 21.98 29.24 14.26
N ASN A 605 20.86 28.56 14.52
CA ASN A 605 20.74 27.69 15.70
C ASN A 605 21.45 26.35 15.46
N GLN A 606 22.00 25.76 16.52
CA GLN A 606 22.40 24.35 16.53
C GLN A 606 21.22 23.44 16.89
N ILE A 607 21.20 22.24 16.32
CA ILE A 607 20.26 21.16 16.65
C ILE A 607 21.01 19.84 16.80
N ILE A 608 20.46 18.89 17.55
CA ILE A 608 21.05 17.56 17.74
C ILE A 608 20.64 16.63 16.59
N ILE A 609 21.63 15.99 15.97
CA ILE A 609 21.46 14.88 15.02
C ILE A 609 22.02 13.61 15.66
N PRO A 610 21.21 12.55 15.89
CA PRO A 610 21.74 11.26 16.32
C PRO A 610 22.53 10.61 15.19
N MET A 611 23.68 10.03 15.49
CA MET A 611 24.47 9.24 14.55
C MET A 611 23.99 7.80 14.58
N ILE A 612 23.83 7.17 13.41
CA ILE A 612 23.19 5.84 13.30
C ILE A 612 24.01 4.89 12.41
N SER A 613 24.27 3.69 12.92
CA SER A 613 24.83 2.55 12.20
C SER A 613 23.80 1.45 12.02
N SER A 614 24.02 0.55 11.06
CA SER A 614 23.25 -0.69 10.91
C SER A 614 23.70 -1.73 11.93
N ARG A 615 22.74 -2.45 12.52
CA ARG A 615 22.97 -3.70 13.26
C ARG A 615 23.04 -4.91 12.34
#